data_AF-A0A2W1BRW7-F1
#
_entry.id   AF-A0A2W1BRW7-F1
#
_cell.length_a   1.000
_cell.length_b   1.000
_cell.length_c   1.000
_cell.angle_alpha   90.00
_cell.angle_beta   90.00
_cell.angle_gamma   90.00
#
_symmetry.space_group_name_H-M   'P 1'
#
loop_
_entity.id
_entity.type
_entity.pdbx_description
1 polymer ?
#
loop_
_entity_poly.entity_id
_entity_poly.type
_entity_poly.pdbx_seq_one_letter_code
_entity_poly.pdbx_strand_id
1 'polypeptide(L)'
;MAVTIEEIQNIIDKDLQSLLRPLNLMYILFGCAKYKIHDNKISPNSVIYNTISSITAIFIFCISFYFMIGTFSLNFNGYIYINHLGKIYTYILLIVGCLSDLYTNIFQKSNYISFVMNIQNIYRSLNISGIFRSYIFPNWVSVIALNCFHFTWMFYTFYAFQSLDHSFVFASYYCIVFDMNIVYAIRIMRLINKSLKYWLEDVEMSGRFVTESYWNKMFETYIEILKTYQIIESTFQRTVCLSV
;
A
#
# COMPACT_ATOMS: atom_id res chain seq x y z
N MET A 1 6.46 -9.09 35.86
CA MET A 1 6.64 -8.55 34.50
C MET A 1 5.24 -8.22 33.99
N ALA A 2 4.83 -6.95 34.10
CA ALA A 2 3.49 -6.53 33.72
C ALA A 2 3.43 -6.44 32.19
N VAL A 3 2.73 -7.39 31.57
CA VAL A 3 2.31 -7.28 30.16
C VAL A 3 1.41 -6.03 30.10
N THR A 4 1.88 -4.97 29.45
CA THR A 4 1.07 -3.76 29.28
C THR A 4 -0.15 -4.10 28.44
N ILE A 5 -1.31 -3.53 28.76
CA ILE A 5 -2.60 -3.80 28.08
C ILE A 5 -2.51 -3.59 26.56
N GLU A 6 -1.58 -2.75 26.10
CA GLU A 6 -1.26 -2.55 24.68
C GLU A 6 -0.72 -3.82 23.98
N GLU A 7 -0.05 -4.74 24.67
CA GLU A 7 0.52 -5.95 24.05
C GLU A 7 -0.54 -7.01 23.71
N ILE A 8 -1.67 -7.05 24.43
CA ILE A 8 -2.79 -7.97 24.16
C ILE A 8 -3.61 -7.47 22.96
N GLN A 9 -3.62 -6.16 22.71
CA GLN A 9 -4.44 -5.56 21.67
C GLN A 9 -3.92 -5.82 20.25
N ASN A 10 -2.67 -6.25 20.05
CA ASN A 10 -2.08 -6.33 18.70
C ASN A 10 -2.10 -7.72 18.05
N ILE A 11 -2.84 -8.68 18.60
CA ILE A 11 -2.96 -10.04 18.01
C ILE A 11 -3.94 -10.01 16.85
N ILE A 12 -3.46 -10.40 15.66
CA ILE A 12 -4.21 -10.41 14.41
C ILE A 12 -4.77 -11.80 14.07
N ASP A 13 -6.01 -11.86 13.61
CA ASP A 13 -6.62 -13.08 13.08
C ASP A 13 -5.92 -13.58 11.80
N LYS A 14 -5.73 -14.89 11.68
CA LYS A 14 -5.00 -15.50 10.54
C LYS A 14 -5.62 -15.18 9.18
N ASP A 15 -6.94 -15.06 9.11
CA ASP A 15 -7.65 -14.70 7.88
C ASP A 15 -7.32 -13.27 7.42
N LEU A 16 -7.27 -12.31 8.36
CA LEU A 16 -6.85 -10.93 8.06
C LEU A 16 -5.37 -10.85 7.70
N GLN A 17 -4.50 -11.58 8.40
CA GLN A 17 -3.09 -11.66 8.01
C GLN A 17 -2.93 -12.16 6.57
N SER A 18 -3.64 -13.23 6.21
CA SER A 18 -3.58 -13.83 4.88
C SER A 18 -4.11 -12.88 3.80
N LEU A 19 -5.11 -12.07 4.13
CA LEU A 19 -5.65 -11.02 3.25
C LEU A 19 -4.62 -9.92 2.95
N LEU A 20 -3.90 -9.46 3.98
CA LEU A 20 -2.94 -8.36 3.89
C LEU A 20 -1.54 -8.80 3.40
N ARG A 21 -1.20 -10.08 3.57
CA ARG A 21 0.11 -10.64 3.22
C ARG A 21 0.56 -10.39 1.77
N PRO A 22 -0.24 -10.67 0.72
CA PRO A 22 0.20 -10.42 -0.66
C PRO A 22 0.58 -8.95 -0.91
N LEU A 23 -0.22 -8.05 -0.33
CA LEU A 23 0.00 -6.61 -0.43
C LEU A 23 1.25 -6.17 0.34
N ASN A 24 1.42 -6.63 1.58
CA ASN A 24 2.59 -6.28 2.40
C ASN A 24 3.89 -6.89 1.87
N LEU A 25 3.83 -8.10 1.26
CA LEU A 25 4.99 -8.76 0.66
C LEU A 25 5.64 -7.88 -0.40
N MET A 26 4.83 -7.25 -1.26
CA MET A 26 5.33 -6.34 -2.28
C MET A 26 6.08 -5.16 -1.67
N TYR A 27 5.51 -4.52 -0.65
CA TYR A 27 6.20 -3.43 0.01
C TYR A 27 7.49 -3.86 0.69
N ILE A 28 7.56 -5.07 1.26
CA ILE A 28 8.79 -5.62 1.82
C ILE A 28 9.87 -5.77 0.74
N LEU A 29 9.52 -6.27 -0.46
CA LEU A 29 10.46 -6.42 -1.57
C LEU A 29 11.10 -5.11 -1.99
N PHE A 30 10.37 -3.99 -1.90
CA PHE A 30 10.85 -2.65 -2.24
C PHE A 30 11.39 -1.86 -1.04
N GLY A 31 11.44 -2.46 0.16
CA GLY A 31 11.85 -1.74 1.36
C GLY A 31 10.84 -0.69 1.84
N CYS A 32 9.62 -0.67 1.30
CA CYS A 32 8.55 0.28 1.61
C CYS A 32 7.48 -0.30 2.54
N ALA A 33 7.72 -1.43 3.22
CA ALA A 33 6.76 -2.03 4.16
C ALA A 33 6.26 -1.01 5.17
N LYS A 34 4.94 -0.95 5.38
CA LYS A 34 4.28 0.05 6.24
C LYS A 34 4.21 -0.39 7.70
N TYR A 35 4.21 -1.70 7.92
CA TYR A 35 4.18 -2.35 9.23
C TYR A 35 4.75 -3.76 9.13
N LYS A 36 5.11 -4.34 10.28
CA LYS A 36 5.59 -5.71 10.39
C LYS A 36 4.48 -6.60 10.93
N ILE A 37 4.22 -7.73 10.26
CA ILE A 37 3.42 -8.83 10.81
C ILE A 37 4.38 -9.96 11.18
N HIS A 38 4.43 -10.33 12.45
CA HIS A 38 5.27 -11.43 12.95
C HIS A 38 4.57 -12.13 14.12
N ASP A 39 4.54 -13.46 14.10
CA ASP A 39 3.91 -14.29 15.14
C ASP A 39 2.48 -13.88 15.52
N ASN A 40 1.67 -13.60 14.49
CA ASN A 40 0.32 -13.07 14.62
C ASN A 40 0.21 -11.71 15.31
N LYS A 41 1.30 -10.98 15.50
CA LYS A 41 1.30 -9.62 16.02
C LYS A 41 1.60 -8.63 14.90
N ILE A 42 0.92 -7.49 14.94
CA ILE A 42 1.33 -6.32 14.17
C ILE A 42 2.14 -5.38 15.04
N SER A 43 3.24 -4.90 14.49
CA SER A 43 4.08 -3.91 15.14
C SER A 43 4.51 -2.85 14.13
N PRO A 44 4.86 -1.64 14.59
CA PRO A 44 5.55 -0.70 13.71
C PRO A 44 6.88 -1.31 13.25
N ASN A 45 7.39 -0.82 12.13
CA ASN A 45 8.73 -1.20 11.69
C ASN A 45 9.78 -0.77 12.72
N SER A 46 10.89 -1.51 12.77
CA SER A 46 12.02 -1.12 13.60
C SER A 46 12.70 0.13 13.06
N VAL A 47 13.37 0.88 13.93
CA VAL A 47 14.18 2.05 13.52
C VAL A 47 15.22 1.63 12.50
N ILE A 48 15.87 0.47 12.69
CA ILE A 48 16.87 -0.09 11.76
C ILE A 48 16.26 -0.30 10.36
N TYR A 49 15.06 -0.88 10.28
CA TYR A 49 14.38 -1.09 8.99
C TYR A 49 14.10 0.25 8.30
N ASN A 50 13.57 1.24 9.03
CA ASN A 50 13.30 2.56 8.48
C ASN A 50 14.59 3.26 8.01
N THR A 51 15.69 3.11 8.74
CA THR A 51 17.00 3.65 8.34
C THR A 51 17.51 2.98 7.06
N ILE A 52 17.44 1.65 6.97
CA ILE A 52 17.83 0.92 5.76
C ILE A 52 16.98 1.35 4.57
N SER A 53 15.66 1.40 4.73
CA SER A 53 14.71 1.89 3.73
C SER A 53 15.08 3.31 3.25
N SER A 54 15.41 4.20 4.18
CA SER A 54 15.82 5.58 3.86
C SER A 54 17.13 5.64 3.08
N ILE A 55 18.13 4.84 3.47
CA ILE A 55 19.40 4.73 2.74
C ILE A 55 19.17 4.19 1.33
N THR A 56 18.32 3.16 1.19
CA THR A 56 17.96 2.60 -0.12
C THR A 56 17.28 3.65 -0.99
N ALA A 57 16.33 4.43 -0.47
CA ALA A 57 15.67 5.51 -1.21
C ALA A 57 16.67 6.59 -1.68
N ILE A 58 17.60 7.00 -0.83
CA ILE A 58 18.66 7.96 -1.17
C ILE A 58 19.59 7.39 -2.25
N PHE A 59 19.95 6.11 -2.15
CA PHE A 59 20.79 5.44 -3.14
C PHE A 59 20.12 5.37 -4.51
N ILE A 60 18.84 5.02 -4.55
CA ILE A 60 18.03 5.01 -5.78
C ILE A 60 17.95 6.42 -6.39
N PHE A 61 17.76 7.44 -5.55
CA PHE A 61 17.78 8.84 -5.97
C PHE A 61 19.13 9.23 -6.62
N CYS A 62 20.25 8.96 -5.95
CA CYS A 62 21.58 9.31 -6.45
C CYS A 62 21.90 8.61 -7.77
N ILE A 63 21.56 7.32 -7.89
CA ILE A 63 21.73 6.56 -9.13
C ILE A 63 20.90 7.17 -10.25
N SER A 64 19.62 7.42 -10.00
CA SER A 64 18.71 7.97 -11.01
C SER A 64 19.15 9.36 -11.47
N PHE A 65 19.64 10.19 -10.53
CA PHE A 65 20.20 11.50 -10.82
C PHE A 65 21.45 11.41 -11.70
N TYR A 66 22.38 10.52 -11.36
CA TYR A 66 23.61 10.30 -12.12
C TYR A 66 23.29 9.95 -13.59
N PHE A 67 22.36 9.03 -13.82
CA PHE A 67 21.97 8.62 -15.16
C PHE A 67 21.20 9.70 -15.94
N MET A 68 20.35 10.47 -15.26
CA MET A 68 19.68 11.61 -15.85
C MET A 68 20.70 12.63 -16.40
N ILE A 69 21.73 12.97 -15.62
CA ILE A 69 22.78 13.91 -16.05
C ILE A 69 23.71 13.29 -17.10
N GLY A 70 24.15 12.05 -16.91
CA GLY A 70 25.13 11.40 -17.78
C GLY A 70 24.66 11.26 -19.23
N THR A 71 23.35 11.26 -19.46
CA THR A 71 22.78 11.19 -20.81
C THR A 71 22.47 12.55 -21.42
N PHE A 72 22.63 13.65 -20.68
CA PHE A 72 22.30 15.00 -21.13
C PHE A 72 23.17 15.42 -22.32
N SER A 73 22.55 15.56 -23.49
CA SER A 73 23.21 16.06 -24.71
C SER A 73 22.71 17.46 -25.04
N LEU A 74 23.63 18.37 -25.41
CA LEU A 74 23.28 19.71 -25.89
C LEU A 74 22.65 19.68 -27.30
N ASN A 75 22.72 18.54 -28.00
CA ASN A 75 22.17 18.38 -29.34
C ASN A 75 20.69 17.95 -29.26
N PHE A 76 19.81 18.95 -29.20
CA PHE A 76 18.37 18.73 -29.17
C PHE A 76 17.79 18.43 -30.56
N ASN A 77 17.94 17.19 -31.02
CA ASN A 77 17.04 16.65 -32.04
C ASN A 77 15.67 16.33 -31.39
N GLY A 78 14.56 16.44 -32.13
CA GLY A 78 13.20 16.33 -31.58
C GLY A 78 12.96 15.07 -30.73
N TYR A 79 13.44 13.91 -31.19
CA TYR A 79 13.36 12.65 -30.43
C TYR A 79 14.18 12.68 -29.12
N ILE A 80 15.41 13.19 -29.18
CA ILE A 80 16.32 13.29 -28.02
C ILE A 80 15.73 14.25 -26.98
N TYR A 81 15.14 15.36 -27.43
CA TYR A 81 14.47 16.32 -26.57
C TYR A 81 13.28 15.70 -25.82
N ILE A 82 12.37 15.00 -26.53
CA ILE A 82 11.22 14.33 -25.90
C ILE A 82 11.69 13.27 -24.89
N ASN A 83 12.71 12.49 -25.24
CA ASN A 83 13.29 11.50 -24.33
C ASN A 83 13.86 12.16 -23.05
N HIS A 84 14.54 13.30 -23.18
CA HIS A 84 15.05 14.05 -22.02
C HIS A 84 13.93 14.57 -21.12
N LEU A 85 12.87 15.15 -21.71
CA LEU A 85 11.71 15.57 -20.93
C LEU A 85 11.07 14.40 -20.19
N GLY A 86 10.94 13.25 -20.85
CA GLY A 86 10.46 12.01 -20.23
C GLY A 86 11.31 11.60 -19.02
N LYS A 87 12.64 11.61 -19.15
CA LYS A 87 13.54 11.29 -18.02
C LYS A 87 13.41 12.27 -16.86
N ILE A 88 13.34 13.57 -17.14
CA ILE A 88 13.14 14.60 -16.10
C ILE A 88 11.83 14.36 -15.37
N TYR A 89 10.74 14.12 -16.12
CA TYR A 89 9.44 13.83 -15.55
C TYR A 89 9.46 12.55 -14.68
N THR A 90 10.00 11.44 -15.18
CA THR A 90 10.16 10.19 -14.42
C THR A 90 11.00 10.41 -13.16
N TYR A 91 12.07 11.19 -13.24
CA TYR A 91 12.91 11.52 -12.10
C TYR A 91 12.16 12.35 -11.04
N ILE A 92 11.38 13.35 -11.44
CA ILE A 92 10.53 14.12 -10.53
C ILE A 92 9.52 13.21 -9.83
N LEU A 93 8.83 12.33 -10.58
CA LEU A 93 7.89 11.37 -10.00
C LEU A 93 8.57 10.44 -8.99
N LEU A 94 9.76 9.94 -9.32
CA LEU A 94 10.55 9.09 -8.44
C LEU A 94 10.90 9.82 -7.13
N ILE A 95 11.34 11.09 -7.19
CA ILE A 95 11.64 11.90 -6.00
C ILE A 95 10.40 12.05 -5.13
N VAL A 96 9.32 12.56 -5.73
CA VAL A 96 8.06 12.83 -5.04
C VAL A 96 7.56 11.58 -4.34
N GLY A 97 7.64 10.46 -5.03
CA GLY A 97 7.23 9.17 -4.51
C GLY A 97 8.09 8.62 -3.40
N CYS A 98 9.42 8.63 -3.54
CA CYS A 98 10.34 8.26 -2.47
C CYS A 98 10.11 9.13 -1.22
N LEU A 99 9.95 10.45 -1.39
CA LEU A 99 9.65 11.35 -0.26
C LEU A 99 8.30 11.02 0.38
N SER A 100 7.28 10.69 -0.42
CA SER A 100 5.97 10.26 0.08
C SER A 100 6.05 8.96 0.89
N ASP A 101 6.78 7.96 0.39
CA ASP A 101 6.99 6.69 1.07
C ASP A 101 7.77 6.89 2.39
N LEU A 102 8.82 7.71 2.39
CA LEU A 102 9.56 8.05 3.62
C LEU A 102 8.68 8.78 4.63
N TYR A 103 7.91 9.76 4.17
CA TYR A 103 6.97 10.50 5.02
C TYR A 103 5.95 9.54 5.65
N THR A 104 5.32 8.69 4.86
CA THR A 104 4.30 7.76 5.37
C THR A 104 4.90 6.72 6.33
N ASN A 105 6.08 6.17 6.03
CA ASN A 105 6.74 5.19 6.88
C ASN A 105 7.19 5.76 8.24
N ILE A 106 7.61 7.03 8.27
CA ILE A 106 8.08 7.68 9.51
C ILE A 106 6.91 8.25 10.32
N PHE A 107 6.04 9.03 9.69
CA PHE A 107 5.02 9.83 10.39
C PHE A 107 3.67 9.12 10.53
N GLN A 108 3.33 8.17 9.65
CA GLN A 108 2.01 7.50 9.66
C GLN A 108 2.03 6.07 10.22
N LYS A 109 3.14 5.63 10.83
CA LYS A 109 3.27 4.28 11.39
C LYS A 109 2.15 3.88 12.35
N SER A 110 1.70 4.80 13.21
CA SER A 110 0.60 4.55 14.16
C SER A 110 -0.72 4.39 13.44
N ASN A 111 -0.98 5.21 12.42
CA ASN A 111 -2.22 5.19 11.65
C ASN A 111 -2.37 3.86 10.90
N TYR A 112 -1.29 3.30 10.36
CA TYR A 112 -1.32 2.01 9.70
C TYR A 112 -1.64 0.85 10.64
N ILE A 113 -1.12 0.88 11.87
CA ILE A 113 -1.45 -0.14 12.88
C ILE A 113 -2.92 -0.01 13.27
N SER A 114 -3.36 1.21 13.63
CA SER A 114 -4.77 1.48 13.96
C SER A 114 -5.70 1.07 12.81
N PHE A 115 -5.30 1.31 11.57
CA PHE A 115 -6.06 0.88 10.39
C PHE A 115 -6.26 -0.64 10.34
N VAL A 116 -5.20 -1.43 10.53
CA VAL A 116 -5.32 -2.90 10.54
C VAL A 116 -6.17 -3.37 11.73
N MET A 117 -6.02 -2.73 12.89
CA MET A 117 -6.82 -3.04 14.08
C MET A 117 -8.31 -2.72 13.89
N ASN A 118 -8.64 -1.59 13.26
CA ASN A 118 -10.02 -1.24 12.97
C ASN A 118 -10.65 -2.23 11.98
N ILE A 119 -9.93 -2.64 10.93
CA ILE A 119 -10.40 -3.70 10.02
C ILE A 119 -10.67 -4.99 10.77
N GLN A 120 -9.80 -5.37 11.71
CA GLN A 120 -10.03 -6.55 12.54
C GLN A 120 -11.27 -6.42 13.42
N ASN A 121 -11.48 -5.26 14.04
CA ASN A 121 -12.64 -5.02 14.89
C ASN A 121 -13.94 -5.12 14.08
N ILE A 122 -13.96 -4.52 12.88
CA ILE A 122 -15.07 -4.64 11.93
C ILE A 122 -15.31 -6.12 11.57
N TYR A 123 -14.24 -6.84 11.26
CA TYR A 123 -14.27 -8.26 10.92
C TYR A 123 -14.89 -9.12 12.03
N ARG A 124 -14.43 -8.94 13.28
CA ARG A 124 -14.92 -9.68 14.44
C ARG A 124 -16.34 -9.29 14.81
N SER A 125 -16.67 -8.01 14.69
CA SER A 125 -17.99 -7.50 15.05
C SER A 125 -19.07 -8.03 14.11
N LEU A 126 -18.84 -7.98 12.80
CA LEU A 126 -19.77 -8.44 11.77
C LEU A 126 -19.71 -9.96 11.53
N ASN A 127 -18.75 -10.68 12.13
CA ASN A 127 -18.55 -12.12 11.95
C ASN A 127 -18.39 -12.55 10.46
N ILE A 128 -17.70 -11.73 9.66
CA ILE A 128 -17.62 -11.87 8.19
C ILE A 128 -16.45 -12.74 7.70
N SER A 129 -16.17 -13.84 8.41
CA SER A 129 -15.03 -14.74 8.13
C SER A 129 -14.94 -15.24 6.69
N GLY A 130 -16.06 -15.71 6.13
CA GLY A 130 -16.12 -16.23 4.76
C GLY A 130 -15.81 -15.18 3.69
N ILE A 131 -16.17 -13.92 3.94
CA ILE A 131 -15.99 -12.84 2.97
C ILE A 131 -14.51 -12.52 2.81
N PHE A 132 -13.76 -12.40 3.91
CA PHE A 132 -12.33 -12.07 3.85
C PHE A 132 -11.55 -13.12 3.05
N ARG A 133 -11.89 -14.40 3.22
CA ARG A 133 -11.28 -15.49 2.45
C ARG A 133 -11.48 -15.33 0.95
N SER A 134 -12.65 -14.85 0.53
CA SER A 134 -12.93 -14.60 -0.89
C SER A 134 -12.06 -13.48 -1.51
N TYR A 135 -11.48 -12.59 -0.69
CA TYR A 135 -10.59 -11.52 -1.16
C TYR A 135 -9.10 -11.90 -1.19
N ILE A 136 -8.71 -13.00 -0.52
CA ILE A 136 -7.30 -13.45 -0.51
C ILE A 136 -6.81 -13.75 -1.93
N PHE A 137 -7.57 -14.57 -2.67
CA PHE A 137 -7.19 -14.97 -4.02
C PHE A 137 -7.12 -13.78 -5.01
N PRO A 138 -8.14 -12.90 -5.10
CA PRO A 138 -8.06 -11.69 -5.93
C PRO A 138 -6.88 -10.76 -5.59
N ASN A 139 -6.49 -10.66 -4.32
CA ASN A 139 -5.32 -9.87 -3.93
C ASN A 139 -4.02 -10.46 -4.50
N TRP A 140 -3.82 -11.77 -4.38
CA TRP A 140 -2.68 -12.46 -5.00
C TRP A 140 -2.66 -12.31 -6.51
N VAL A 141 -3.81 -12.52 -7.17
CA VAL A 141 -3.92 -12.35 -8.63
C VAL A 141 -3.57 -10.92 -9.04
N SER A 142 -4.00 -9.91 -8.29
CA SER A 142 -3.68 -8.50 -8.59
C SER A 142 -2.18 -8.23 -8.51
N VAL A 143 -1.55 -8.71 -7.44
CA VAL A 143 -0.11 -8.54 -7.22
C VAL A 143 0.68 -9.24 -8.31
N ILE A 144 0.35 -10.50 -8.62
CA ILE A 144 1.04 -11.27 -9.67
C ILE A 144 0.84 -10.62 -11.03
N ALA A 145 -0.40 -10.26 -11.39
CA ALA A 145 -0.71 -9.64 -12.66
C ALA A 145 0.03 -8.30 -12.85
N LEU A 146 0.10 -7.47 -11.81
CA LEU A 146 0.84 -6.21 -11.85
C LEU A 146 2.34 -6.46 -12.09
N ASN A 147 2.95 -7.37 -11.33
CA ASN A 147 4.36 -7.72 -11.55
C ASN A 147 4.61 -8.27 -12.96
N CYS A 148 3.77 -9.20 -13.43
CA CYS A 148 3.87 -9.75 -14.79
C CYS A 148 3.78 -8.64 -15.85
N PHE A 149 2.90 -7.66 -15.65
CA PHE A 149 2.79 -6.50 -16.54
C PHE A 149 4.10 -5.69 -16.57
N HIS A 150 4.66 -5.31 -15.42
CA HIS A 150 5.93 -4.57 -15.38
C HIS A 150 7.12 -5.37 -15.91
N PHE A 151 7.22 -6.66 -15.60
CA PHE A 151 8.27 -7.52 -16.16
C PHE A 151 8.14 -7.62 -17.67
N THR A 152 6.93 -7.82 -18.20
CA THR A 152 6.71 -7.89 -19.65
C THR A 152 7.06 -6.56 -20.31
N TRP A 153 6.65 -5.43 -19.72
CA TRP A 153 7.01 -4.09 -20.19
C TRP A 153 8.53 -3.85 -20.18
N MET A 154 9.20 -4.30 -19.12
CA MET A 154 10.66 -4.22 -19.00
C MET A 154 11.36 -5.04 -20.08
N PHE A 155 10.95 -6.29 -20.29
CA PHE A 155 11.51 -7.14 -21.35
C PHE A 155 11.27 -6.54 -22.73
N TYR A 156 10.04 -6.07 -22.99
CA TYR A 156 9.70 -5.41 -24.24
C TYR A 156 10.60 -4.20 -24.49
N THR A 157 10.73 -3.30 -23.52
CA THR A 157 11.55 -2.09 -23.67
C THR A 157 13.04 -2.39 -23.85
N PHE A 158 13.56 -3.39 -23.15
CA PHE A 158 14.95 -3.84 -23.28
C PHE A 158 15.26 -4.37 -24.69
N TYR A 159 14.38 -5.20 -25.27
CA TYR A 159 14.62 -5.77 -26.60
C TYR A 159 14.24 -4.84 -27.76
N ALA A 160 13.18 -4.05 -27.61
CA ALA A 160 12.70 -3.15 -28.65
C ALA A 160 13.58 -1.90 -28.80
N PHE A 161 14.22 -1.45 -27.72
CA PHE A 161 15.02 -0.23 -27.71
C PHE A 161 16.42 -0.48 -27.15
N GLN A 162 17.30 -1.05 -27.98
CA GLN A 162 18.70 -1.34 -27.61
C GLN A 162 19.50 -0.09 -27.17
N SER A 163 19.02 1.11 -27.50
CA SER A 163 19.64 2.38 -27.09
C SER A 163 19.16 2.90 -25.73
N LEU A 164 18.19 2.24 -25.08
CA LEU A 164 17.75 2.66 -23.75
C LEU A 164 18.79 2.27 -22.71
N ASP A 165 19.12 3.24 -21.87
CA ASP A 165 20.02 3.05 -20.74
C ASP A 165 19.40 2.08 -19.71
N HIS A 166 20.21 1.18 -19.16
CA HIS A 166 19.80 0.25 -18.11
C HIS A 166 19.20 0.96 -16.89
N SER A 167 19.57 2.22 -16.68
CA SER A 167 18.96 3.08 -15.66
C SER A 167 17.46 3.27 -15.82
N PHE A 168 16.98 3.39 -17.05
CA PHE A 168 15.57 3.56 -17.35
C PHE A 168 14.78 2.31 -16.96
N VAL A 169 15.35 1.13 -17.19
CA VAL A 169 14.77 -0.15 -16.78
C VAL A 169 14.63 -0.23 -15.26
N PHE A 170 15.68 0.14 -14.53
CA PHE A 170 15.66 0.11 -13.06
C PHE A 170 14.66 1.12 -12.47
N ALA A 171 14.68 2.37 -12.96
CA ALA A 171 13.73 3.40 -12.53
C ALA A 171 12.28 3.01 -12.84
N SER A 172 12.03 2.45 -14.03
CA SER A 172 10.72 1.96 -14.44
C SER A 172 10.24 0.80 -13.58
N TYR A 173 11.16 -0.06 -13.10
CA TYR A 173 10.79 -1.12 -12.16
C TYR A 173 10.34 -0.55 -10.82
N TYR A 174 11.03 0.47 -10.30
CA TYR A 174 10.64 1.11 -9.03
C TYR A 174 9.25 1.76 -9.10
N CYS A 175 8.81 2.20 -10.29
CA CYS A 175 7.46 2.75 -10.48
C CYS A 175 6.33 1.77 -10.08
N ILE A 176 6.60 0.44 -10.05
CA ILE A 176 5.63 -0.55 -9.55
C ILE A 176 5.16 -0.25 -8.13
N VAL A 177 5.96 0.44 -7.31
CA VAL A 177 5.57 0.81 -5.94
C VAL A 177 4.37 1.78 -5.95
N PHE A 178 4.29 2.68 -6.93
CA PHE A 178 3.14 3.58 -7.08
C PHE A 178 1.88 2.82 -7.48
N ASP A 179 2.01 1.95 -8.49
CA ASP A 179 0.88 1.13 -8.93
C ASP A 179 0.43 0.19 -7.82
N MET A 180 1.36 -0.34 -7.02
CA MET A 180 1.06 -1.11 -5.82
C MET A 180 0.32 -0.28 -4.76
N ASN A 181 0.68 0.99 -4.55
CA ASN A 181 -0.06 1.90 -3.67
C ASN A 181 -1.50 2.11 -4.14
N ILE A 182 -1.72 2.28 -5.45
CA ILE A 182 -3.06 2.41 -6.04
C ILE A 182 -3.85 1.11 -5.87
N VAL A 183 -3.26 -0.04 -6.23
CA VAL A 183 -3.88 -1.36 -6.07
C VAL A 183 -4.24 -1.63 -4.61
N TYR A 184 -3.34 -1.30 -3.68
CA TYR A 184 -3.60 -1.41 -2.24
C TYR A 184 -4.82 -0.58 -1.85
N ALA A 185 -4.85 0.71 -2.20
CA ALA A 185 -5.95 1.61 -1.87
C ALA A 185 -7.28 1.08 -2.41
N ILE A 186 -7.32 0.67 -3.68
CA ILE A 186 -8.52 0.12 -4.32
C ILE A 186 -8.99 -1.15 -3.61
N ARG A 187 -8.08 -2.08 -3.29
CA ARG A 187 -8.43 -3.34 -2.64
C ARG A 187 -8.97 -3.14 -1.24
N ILE A 188 -8.35 -2.26 -0.47
CA ILE A 188 -8.83 -1.89 0.86
C ILE A 188 -10.17 -1.17 0.80
N MET A 189 -10.34 -0.19 -0.10
CA MET A 189 -11.62 0.53 -0.25
C MET A 189 -12.75 -0.43 -0.62
N ARG A 190 -12.49 -1.40 -1.51
CA ARG A 190 -13.46 -2.46 -1.85
C ARG A 190 -13.81 -3.33 -0.65
N LEU A 191 -12.84 -3.66 0.21
CA LEU A 191 -13.08 -4.43 1.43
C LEU A 191 -14.03 -3.67 2.37
N ILE A 192 -13.78 -2.39 2.61
CA ILE A 192 -14.59 -1.58 3.54
C ILE A 192 -15.97 -1.31 2.98
N ASN A 193 -16.09 -1.00 1.68
CA ASN A 193 -17.39 -0.87 1.02
C ASN A 193 -18.23 -2.15 1.20
N LYS A 194 -17.58 -3.31 1.11
CA LYS A 194 -18.26 -4.59 1.32
C LYS A 194 -18.66 -4.79 2.78
N SER A 195 -17.80 -4.45 3.74
CA SER A 195 -18.13 -4.48 5.17
C SER A 195 -19.29 -3.55 5.52
N LEU A 196 -19.33 -2.34 4.96
CA LEU A 196 -20.44 -1.40 5.12
C LEU A 196 -21.74 -1.98 4.55
N LYS A 197 -21.69 -2.63 3.39
CA LYS A 197 -22.85 -3.31 2.81
C LYS A 197 -23.38 -4.41 3.73
N TYR A 198 -22.49 -5.25 4.28
CA TYR A 198 -22.90 -6.28 5.23
C TYR A 198 -23.49 -5.70 6.51
N TRP A 199 -22.89 -4.62 7.02
CA TRP A 199 -23.43 -3.92 8.18
C TRP A 199 -24.85 -3.40 7.91
N LEU A 200 -25.11 -2.81 6.74
CA LEU A 200 -26.45 -2.38 6.34
C LEU A 200 -27.44 -3.55 6.25
N GLU A 201 -27.05 -4.64 5.59
CA GLU A 201 -27.87 -5.85 5.46
C GLU A 201 -28.22 -6.44 6.85
N ASP A 202 -27.27 -6.47 7.79
CA ASP A 202 -27.48 -6.97 9.17
C ASP A 202 -28.42 -6.05 9.97
N VAL A 203 -28.27 -4.72 9.85
CA VAL A 203 -29.20 -3.75 10.45
C VAL A 203 -30.62 -3.95 9.92
N GLU A 204 -30.80 -4.09 8.60
CA GLU A 204 -32.11 -4.29 7.97
C GLU A 204 -32.79 -5.59 8.43
N MET A 205 -32.02 -6.67 8.58
CA MET A 205 -32.53 -7.98 9.00
C MET A 205 -32.82 -8.09 10.50
N SER A 206 -32.20 -7.25 11.33
CA SER A 206 -32.26 -7.39 12.78
C SER A 206 -33.68 -7.26 13.37
N GLY A 207 -34.62 -6.61 12.67
CA GLY A 207 -36.03 -6.58 13.07
C GLY A 207 -36.28 -5.80 14.37
N ARG A 208 -37.49 -5.93 14.95
CA ARG A 208 -37.93 -5.09 16.10
C ARG A 208 -37.56 -5.63 17.49
N PHE A 209 -37.10 -6.88 17.61
CA PHE A 209 -36.91 -7.55 18.92
C PHE A 209 -35.45 -7.55 19.40
N VAL A 210 -34.69 -6.55 18.98
CA VAL A 210 -33.25 -6.52 19.18
C VAL A 210 -32.90 -5.79 20.48
N THR A 211 -31.92 -6.31 21.21
CA THR A 211 -31.48 -5.74 22.48
C THR A 211 -30.70 -4.44 22.27
N GLU A 212 -30.71 -3.55 23.28
CA GLU A 212 -29.89 -2.33 23.29
C GLU A 212 -28.40 -2.62 23.07
N SER A 213 -27.92 -3.74 23.64
CA SER A 213 -26.54 -4.24 23.46
C SER A 213 -26.17 -4.42 21.98
N TYR A 214 -27.08 -4.95 21.15
CA TYR A 214 -26.80 -5.11 19.73
C TYR A 214 -26.73 -3.76 19.02
N TRP A 215 -27.63 -2.82 19.32
CA TRP A 215 -27.60 -1.49 18.70
C TRP A 215 -26.32 -0.73 19.04
N ASN A 216 -25.86 -0.83 20.29
CA ASN A 216 -24.57 -0.27 20.70
C ASN A 216 -23.42 -0.89 19.90
N LYS A 217 -23.39 -2.22 19.76
CA LYS A 217 -22.38 -2.92 18.96
C LYS A 217 -22.41 -2.51 17.48
N MET A 218 -23.59 -2.38 16.88
CA MET A 218 -23.73 -1.96 15.47
C MET A 218 -23.29 -0.51 15.27
N PHE A 219 -23.64 0.39 16.19
CA PHE A 219 -23.20 1.78 16.15
C PHE A 219 -21.67 1.88 16.30
N GLU A 220 -21.06 1.16 17.24
CA GLU A 220 -19.61 1.07 17.39
C GLU A 220 -18.95 0.57 16.11
N THR A 221 -19.50 -0.48 15.49
CA THR A 221 -18.99 -1.04 14.22
C THR A 221 -19.04 -0.01 13.09
N TYR A 222 -20.11 0.77 13.00
CA TYR A 222 -20.24 1.85 12.03
C TYR A 222 -19.18 2.94 12.26
N ILE A 223 -18.96 3.34 13.52
CA ILE A 223 -17.90 4.29 13.88
C ILE A 223 -16.53 3.75 13.44
N GLU A 224 -16.24 2.47 13.66
CA GLU A 224 -14.99 1.85 13.24
C GLU A 224 -14.83 1.82 11.71
N ILE A 225 -15.91 1.54 10.96
CA ILE A 225 -15.93 1.66 9.50
C ILE A 225 -15.58 3.09 9.06
N LEU A 226 -16.24 4.09 9.65
CA LEU A 226 -16.02 5.50 9.32
C LEU A 226 -14.59 5.96 9.63
N LYS A 227 -14.06 5.61 10.81
CA LYS A 227 -12.65 5.87 11.17
C LYS A 227 -11.69 5.24 10.17
N THR A 228 -11.99 4.02 9.72
CA THR A 228 -11.14 3.32 8.75
C THR A 228 -11.13 4.04 7.39
N TYR A 229 -12.28 4.55 6.92
CA TYR A 229 -12.32 5.41 5.72
C TYR A 229 -11.49 6.67 5.88
N GLN A 230 -11.60 7.37 7.02
CA GLN A 230 -10.84 8.59 7.28
C GLN A 230 -9.34 8.33 7.28
N ILE A 231 -8.88 7.21 7.85
CA ILE A 231 -7.47 6.84 7.79
C ILE A 231 -7.04 6.64 6.33
N ILE A 232 -7.82 5.90 5.53
CA ILE A 232 -7.49 5.69 4.11
C ILE A 232 -7.44 7.00 3.35
N GLU A 233 -8.42 7.87 3.54
CA GLU A 233 -8.44 9.19 2.90
C GLU A 233 -7.17 9.96 3.27
N SER A 234 -6.86 10.08 4.56
CA SER A 234 -5.68 10.82 5.02
C SER A 234 -4.34 10.24 4.54
N THR A 235 -4.29 8.92 4.34
CA THR A 235 -3.08 8.19 3.94
C THR A 235 -2.91 8.13 2.42
N PHE A 236 -3.97 7.82 1.68
CA PHE A 236 -3.90 7.55 0.24
C PHE A 236 -4.29 8.74 -0.62
N GLN A 237 -5.06 9.73 -0.13
CA GLN A 237 -5.38 10.91 -0.93
C GLN A 237 -4.09 11.60 -1.42
N ARG A 238 -3.08 11.72 -0.56
CA ARG A 238 -1.80 12.32 -0.93
C ARG A 238 -1.06 11.49 -1.98
N THR A 239 -0.98 10.17 -1.79
CA THR A 239 -0.27 9.30 -2.73
C THR A 239 -0.99 9.21 -4.08
N VAL A 240 -2.32 9.16 -4.08
CA VAL A 240 -3.15 9.07 -5.30
C VAL A 240 -3.15 10.39 -6.07
N CYS A 241 -3.29 11.54 -5.39
CA CYS A 241 -3.20 12.84 -6.07
C CYS A 241 -1.83 13.11 -6.72
N LEU A 242 -0.77 12.42 -6.27
CA LEU A 242 0.57 12.54 -6.86
C LEU A 242 0.81 11.56 -8.02
N SER A 243 -0.05 10.57 -8.19
CA SER A 243 0.08 9.53 -9.24
C SER A 243 -0.87 9.72 -10.43
N VAL A 244 -1.74 10.73 -10.38
CA VAL A 244 -2.58 11.21 -11.50
C VAL A 244 -1.97 12.48 -12.07
#